data_AF-A0A6A6LX45-F1
#
_entry.id   AF-A0A6A6LX45-F1
#
_cell.length_a   1.000
_cell.length_b   1.000
_cell.length_c   1.000
_cell.angle_alpha   90.00
_cell.angle_beta   90.00
_cell.angle_gamma   90.00
#
_symmetry.space_group_name_H-M   'P 1'
#
loop_
_entity.id
_entity.type
_entity.pdbx_description
1 polymer ?
#
loop_
_entity_poly.entity_id
_entity_poly.type
_entity_poly.pdbx_seq_one_letter_code
_entity_poly.pdbx_strand_id
1 'polypeptide(L)'
;MEVKLWNDKREREMYENFAELYAIIKATEKLEKAYIRDIIPSSEYETECQKLIAHFKTLASTLKDIVPSIERFADTYKMDCPAAINRLVTSGVPATVEPGCCSCLSNYLGCHCGRVHPLLSDLSASLNKLSILPPDFEGKTKMKEWISRLSKMGAADELTEQQARQLHFDLESSYNSFMAALPSAGT
;
A
#
# COMPACT_ATOMS: atom_id res chain seq x y z
N MET A 1 5.76 22.44 -44.95
CA MET A 1 4.39 22.02 -44.62
C MET A 1 4.39 21.70 -43.14
N GLU A 2 3.67 22.46 -42.33
CA GLU A 2 3.58 22.17 -40.89
C GLU A 2 2.54 21.07 -40.67
N VAL A 3 2.94 20.03 -39.95
CA VAL A 3 2.07 18.91 -39.59
C VAL A 3 1.44 19.24 -38.24
N LYS A 4 0.10 19.19 -38.16
CA LYS A 4 -0.64 19.39 -36.91
C LYS A 4 -0.63 18.11 -36.09
N LEU A 5 -0.43 18.24 -34.78
CA LEU A 5 -0.43 17.10 -33.86
C LEU A 5 -1.84 16.52 -33.65
N TRP A 6 -2.88 17.34 -33.77
CA TRP A 6 -4.28 16.90 -33.68
C TRP A 6 -5.17 17.65 -34.67
N ASN A 7 -6.31 17.04 -35.01
CA ASN A 7 -7.31 17.58 -35.93
C ASN A 7 -8.65 17.89 -35.25
N ASP A 8 -8.90 17.33 -34.06
CA ASP A 8 -10.12 17.58 -33.28
C ASP A 8 -9.86 17.71 -31.77
N LYS A 9 -10.91 18.06 -31.02
CA LYS A 9 -10.84 18.29 -29.57
C LYS A 9 -10.55 17.01 -28.78
N ARG A 10 -11.07 15.86 -29.22
CA ARG A 10 -10.89 14.58 -28.54
C ARG A 10 -9.46 14.08 -28.71
N GLU A 11 -8.92 14.19 -29.90
CA GLU A 11 -7.52 13.87 -30.21
C GLU A 11 -6.57 14.77 -29.42
N ARG A 12 -6.88 16.07 -29.30
CA ARG A 12 -6.13 16.99 -28.44
C ARG A 12 -6.11 16.55 -26.98
N GLU A 13 -7.27 16.26 -26.39
CA GLU A 13 -7.37 15.79 -24.99
C GLU A 13 -6.59 14.48 -24.78
N MET A 14 -6.60 13.56 -25.75
CA MET A 14 -5.80 12.34 -25.72
C MET A 14 -4.29 12.66 -25.68
N TYR A 15 -3.79 13.56 -26.54
CA TYR A 15 -2.39 13.95 -26.53
C TYR A 15 -1.99 14.74 -25.28
N GLU A 16 -2.88 15.53 -24.70
CA GLU A 16 -2.66 16.19 -23.40
C GLU A 16 -2.45 15.14 -22.30
N ASN A 17 -3.26 14.08 -22.27
CA ASN A 17 -3.08 12.98 -21.34
C ASN A 17 -1.77 12.20 -21.56
N PHE A 18 -1.36 11.99 -22.82
CA PHE A 18 -0.07 11.36 -23.13
C PHE A 18 1.10 12.24 -22.71
N ALA A 19 0.98 13.56 -22.89
CA ALA A 19 1.98 14.52 -22.44
C ALA A 19 2.13 14.48 -20.92
N GLU A 20 1.03 14.41 -20.18
CA GLU A 20 1.04 14.30 -18.72
C GLU A 20 1.70 12.98 -18.27
N LEU A 21 1.33 11.85 -18.89
CA LEU A 21 1.94 10.55 -18.60
C LEU A 21 3.45 10.57 -18.86
N TYR A 22 3.86 11.14 -20.00
CA TYR A 22 5.27 11.31 -20.35
C TYR A 22 6.01 12.18 -19.33
N ALA A 23 5.40 13.30 -18.91
CA ALA A 23 5.97 14.22 -17.94
C ALA A 23 6.18 13.55 -16.57
N ILE A 24 5.19 12.80 -16.07
CA ILE A 24 5.29 12.09 -14.79
C ILE A 24 6.42 11.06 -14.81
N ILE A 25 6.53 10.26 -15.88
CA ILE A 25 7.59 9.26 -16.02
C ILE A 25 8.96 9.94 -16.06
N LYS A 26 9.12 11.04 -16.83
CA LYS A 26 10.39 11.78 -16.88
C LYS A 26 10.73 12.45 -15.56
N ALA A 27 9.75 13.03 -14.86
CA ALA A 27 9.95 13.64 -13.56
C ALA A 27 10.41 12.60 -12.53
N THR A 28 9.76 11.43 -12.49
CA THR A 28 10.13 10.32 -11.61
C THR A 28 11.55 9.84 -11.88
N GLU A 29 11.95 9.70 -13.15
CA GLU A 29 13.31 9.31 -13.52
C GLU A 29 14.37 10.30 -13.00
N LYS A 30 14.05 11.61 -13.06
CA LYS A 30 14.94 12.65 -12.54
C LYS A 30 14.98 12.64 -11.01
N LEU A 31 13.85 12.42 -10.36
CA LEU A 31 13.75 12.31 -8.91
C LEU A 31 14.59 11.14 -8.38
N GLU A 32 14.44 9.94 -8.96
CA GLU A 32 15.24 8.76 -8.60
C GLU A 32 16.75 9.03 -8.75
N LYS A 33 17.15 9.64 -9.88
CA LYS A 33 18.55 10.00 -10.13
C LYS A 33 19.08 11.05 -9.15
N ALA A 34 18.26 12.01 -8.75
CA ALA A 34 18.65 13.00 -7.75
C ALA A 34 18.86 12.36 -6.38
N TYR A 35 17.98 11.44 -5.98
CA TYR A 35 18.10 10.70 -4.74
C TYR A 35 19.33 9.79 -4.71
N ILE A 36 19.58 9.01 -5.77
CA ILE A 36 20.76 8.13 -5.89
C ILE A 36 22.08 8.93 -5.82
N ARG A 37 22.06 10.20 -6.26
CA ARG A 37 23.21 11.11 -6.21
C ARG A 37 23.32 11.87 -4.89
N ASP A 38 22.47 11.55 -3.91
CA ASP A 38 22.42 12.19 -2.60
C ASP A 38 22.23 13.73 -2.69
N ILE A 39 21.51 14.18 -3.72
CA ILE A 39 21.21 15.61 -3.93
C ILE A 39 20.02 16.04 -3.07
N ILE A 40 19.12 15.10 -2.77
CA ILE A 40 17.90 15.33 -1.99
C ILE A 40 17.83 14.34 -0.82
N PRO A 41 17.37 14.78 0.37
CA PRO A 41 17.23 13.90 1.52
C PRO A 41 16.05 12.94 1.36
N SER A 42 16.11 11.79 2.05
CA SER A 42 15.09 10.72 1.97
C SER A 42 13.67 11.22 2.27
N SER A 43 13.49 12.12 3.25
CA SER A 43 12.17 12.63 3.63
C SER A 43 11.47 13.42 2.52
N GLU A 44 12.23 14.24 1.79
CA GLU A 44 11.71 15.00 0.64
C GLU A 44 11.48 14.10 -0.56
N TYR A 45 12.42 13.18 -0.83
CA TYR A 45 12.27 12.17 -1.87
C TYR A 45 10.99 11.33 -1.69
N GLU A 46 10.75 10.81 -0.49
CA GLU A 46 9.58 9.98 -0.19
C GLU A 46 8.27 10.72 -0.46
N THR A 47 8.20 11.97 0.02
CA THR A 47 7.01 12.81 -0.12
C THR A 47 6.69 13.07 -1.59
N GLU A 48 7.68 13.48 -2.38
CA GLU A 48 7.49 13.80 -3.79
C GLU A 48 7.30 12.54 -4.65
N CYS A 49 8.01 11.46 -4.34
CA CYS A 49 7.84 10.17 -5.02
C CYS A 49 6.43 9.62 -4.82
N GLN A 50 5.87 9.72 -3.60
CA GLN A 50 4.53 9.26 -3.32
C GLN A 50 3.46 10.04 -4.11
N LYS A 51 3.62 11.36 -4.25
CA LYS A 51 2.74 12.21 -5.07
C LYS A 51 2.78 11.80 -6.54
N LEU A 52 3.97 11.62 -7.10
CA LEU A 52 4.15 11.19 -8.49
C LEU A 52 3.54 9.81 -8.75
N ILE A 53 3.71 8.86 -7.84
CA ILE A 53 3.10 7.53 -7.92
C ILE A 53 1.56 7.63 -7.89
N ALA A 54 1.00 8.44 -7.00
CA ALA A 54 -0.46 8.61 -6.90
C ALA A 54 -1.04 9.23 -8.18
N HIS A 55 -0.38 10.27 -8.71
CA HIS A 55 -0.77 10.92 -9.97
C HIS A 55 -0.68 9.93 -11.14
N PHE A 56 0.43 9.19 -11.23
CA PHE A 56 0.62 8.15 -12.24
C PHE A 56 -0.48 7.09 -12.20
N LYS A 57 -0.77 6.52 -11.02
CA LYS A 57 -1.81 5.48 -10.87
C LYS A 57 -3.19 5.99 -11.31
N THR A 58 -3.52 7.23 -10.95
CA THR A 58 -4.78 7.87 -11.34
C THR A 58 -4.86 8.00 -12.85
N LEU A 59 -3.83 8.59 -13.47
CA LEU A 59 -3.79 8.81 -14.91
C LEU A 59 -3.75 7.50 -15.71
N ALA A 60 -2.93 6.54 -15.28
CA ALA A 60 -2.81 5.23 -15.92
C ALA A 60 -4.12 4.44 -15.85
N SER A 61 -4.90 4.60 -14.76
CA SER A 61 -6.23 3.97 -14.65
C SER A 61 -7.22 4.56 -15.66
N THR A 62 -7.21 5.89 -15.84
CA THR A 62 -8.04 6.60 -16.84
C THR A 62 -7.66 6.22 -18.26
N LEU A 63 -6.37 5.99 -18.51
CA LEU A 63 -5.85 5.68 -19.84
C LEU A 63 -5.77 4.19 -20.16
N LYS A 64 -6.23 3.30 -19.26
CA LYS A 64 -6.02 1.85 -19.39
C LYS A 64 -6.51 1.27 -20.73
N ASP A 65 -7.62 1.78 -21.25
CA ASP A 65 -8.21 1.32 -22.52
C ASP A 65 -7.45 1.83 -23.75
N ILE A 66 -6.69 2.93 -23.60
CA ILE A 66 -5.94 3.60 -24.68
C ILE A 66 -4.46 3.18 -24.65
N VAL A 67 -3.88 3.09 -23.45
CA VAL A 67 -2.48 2.74 -23.17
C VAL A 67 -2.46 1.53 -22.22
N PRO A 68 -2.62 0.31 -22.74
CA PRO A 68 -2.70 -0.89 -21.92
C PRO A 68 -1.35 -1.33 -21.34
N SER A 69 -0.23 -0.83 -21.88
CA SER A 69 1.12 -1.10 -21.37
C SER A 69 1.95 0.18 -21.39
N ILE A 70 2.45 0.52 -20.21
CA ILE A 70 3.30 1.70 -19.98
C ILE A 70 4.71 1.46 -20.53
N GLU A 71 5.16 0.22 -20.54
CA GLU A 71 6.43 -0.19 -21.17
C GLU A 71 6.39 0.04 -22.68
N ARG A 72 5.30 -0.37 -23.34
CA ARG A 72 5.12 -0.09 -24.78
C ARG A 72 5.00 1.40 -25.07
N PHE A 73 4.36 2.16 -24.19
CA PHE A 73 4.33 3.62 -24.29
C PHE A 73 5.75 4.20 -24.21
N ALA A 74 6.53 3.79 -23.21
CA ALA A 74 7.92 4.22 -23.05
C ALA A 74 8.77 3.88 -24.28
N ASP A 75 8.64 2.67 -24.85
CA ASP A 75 9.33 2.28 -26.07
C ASP A 75 8.90 3.14 -27.28
N THR A 76 7.60 3.37 -27.43
CA THR A 76 7.03 4.17 -28.53
C THR A 76 7.58 5.59 -28.53
N TYR A 77 7.66 6.21 -27.34
CA TYR A 77 8.21 7.55 -27.15
C TYR A 77 9.72 7.57 -26.89
N LYS A 78 10.41 6.43 -27.06
CA LYS A 78 11.87 6.26 -26.88
C LYS A 78 12.38 6.80 -25.53
N MET A 79 11.64 6.50 -24.47
CA MET A 79 11.92 6.96 -23.12
C MET A 79 12.96 6.06 -22.46
N ASP A 80 14.18 6.56 -22.32
CA ASP A 80 15.18 5.95 -21.44
C ASP A 80 14.92 6.35 -19.97
N CYS A 81 14.01 5.61 -19.32
CA CYS A 81 13.59 5.85 -17.95
C CYS A 81 13.48 4.55 -17.11
N PRO A 82 14.54 3.73 -17.01
CA PRO A 82 14.47 2.43 -16.34
C PRO A 82 14.16 2.53 -14.84
N ALA A 83 14.61 3.59 -14.15
CA ALA A 83 14.36 3.77 -12.73
C ALA A 83 12.89 4.15 -12.49
N ALA A 84 12.33 5.04 -13.32
CA ALA A 84 10.92 5.40 -13.25
C ALA A 84 10.00 4.20 -13.54
N ILE A 85 10.31 3.38 -14.55
CA ILE A 85 9.49 2.20 -14.88
C ILE A 85 9.49 1.21 -13.71
N ASN A 86 10.66 0.93 -13.12
CA ASN A 86 10.73 0.10 -11.92
C ASN A 86 9.91 0.70 -10.77
N ARG A 87 10.04 2.00 -10.51
CA ARG A 87 9.29 2.68 -9.44
C ARG A 87 7.78 2.68 -9.65
N LEU A 88 7.32 3.09 -10.83
CA LEU A 88 5.90 3.36 -11.10
C LEU A 88 5.11 2.08 -11.43
N VAL A 89 5.72 1.17 -12.18
CA VAL A 89 5.03 -0.02 -12.72
C VAL A 89 5.30 -1.26 -11.88
N THR A 90 6.55 -1.47 -11.45
CA THR A 90 6.95 -2.70 -10.74
C THR A 90 6.76 -2.59 -9.23
N SER A 91 7.29 -1.53 -8.61
CA SER A 91 7.32 -1.38 -7.16
C SER A 91 6.07 -0.68 -6.60
N GLY A 92 5.70 0.47 -7.18
CA GLY A 92 4.54 1.25 -6.76
C GLY A 92 4.65 1.93 -5.39
N VAL A 93 5.86 1.99 -4.80
CA VAL A 93 6.25 2.66 -3.54
C VAL A 93 7.68 3.22 -3.66
N PRO A 94 8.12 4.22 -2.88
CA PRO A 94 9.48 4.79 -2.95
C PRO A 94 10.62 3.80 -2.64
N ALA A 95 11.87 4.12 -3.03
CA ALA A 95 13.05 3.23 -2.91
C ALA A 95 13.40 2.86 -1.48
N THR A 96 13.17 3.81 -0.57
CA THR A 96 13.44 3.69 0.86
C THR A 96 12.47 2.75 1.56
N VAL A 97 11.34 2.46 0.92
CA VAL A 97 10.36 1.49 1.38
C VAL A 97 10.77 0.13 0.81
N GLU A 98 11.66 -0.58 1.50
CA GLU A 98 11.97 -1.96 1.13
C GLU A 98 10.68 -2.81 1.07
N PRO A 99 10.51 -3.72 0.08
CA PRO A 99 9.42 -4.69 0.06
C PRO A 99 9.51 -5.77 1.17
N GLY A 100 10.33 -5.57 2.20
CA GLY A 100 10.68 -6.62 3.16
C GLY A 100 11.13 -6.15 4.54
N CYS A 101 11.51 -4.89 4.74
CA CYS A 101 11.83 -4.37 6.07
C CYS A 101 10.77 -3.39 6.53
N CYS A 102 9.71 -4.00 7.05
CA CYS A 102 9.14 -3.57 8.30
C CYS A 102 10.21 -2.92 9.20
N SER A 103 10.21 -1.59 9.34
CA SER A 103 10.65 -0.97 10.59
C SER A 103 9.62 -1.38 11.66
N CYS A 104 9.85 -2.57 12.17
CA CYS A 104 9.10 -3.19 13.23
C CYS A 104 9.24 -2.36 14.52
N LEU A 105 8.11 -1.79 14.93
CA LEU A 105 7.62 -2.06 16.28
C LEU A 105 6.08 -2.09 16.38
N SER A 106 5.39 -2.49 15.30
CA SER A 106 3.93 -2.74 15.36
C SER A 106 3.35 -3.56 14.20
N ASN A 107 4.09 -4.52 13.62
CA ASN A 107 3.64 -5.23 12.43
C ASN A 107 3.16 -6.66 12.71
N TYR A 108 1.98 -6.75 13.32
CA TYR A 108 1.02 -7.78 12.88
C TYR A 108 -0.15 -7.21 12.07
N LEU A 109 -0.30 -5.87 11.93
CA LEU A 109 -1.54 -5.30 11.37
C LEU A 109 -1.35 -3.98 10.60
N GLY A 110 -0.28 -3.89 9.81
CA GLY A 110 0.15 -2.61 9.22
C GLY A 110 0.29 -2.58 7.70
N CYS A 111 -0.46 -3.35 6.92
CA CYS A 111 -0.51 -3.08 5.47
C CYS A 111 -1.82 -3.40 4.76
N HIS A 112 -2.92 -3.59 5.48
CA HIS A 112 -4.25 -3.65 4.89
C HIS A 112 -5.29 -3.14 5.89
N CYS A 113 -5.42 -1.84 6.11
CA CYS A 113 -6.46 -1.31 7.01
C CYS A 113 -7.88 -1.72 6.55
N GLY A 114 -8.06 -2.07 5.27
CA GLY A 114 -9.29 -2.69 4.73
C GLY A 114 -9.40 -4.23 4.83
N ARG A 115 -8.38 -4.96 5.30
CA ARG A 115 -8.41 -6.44 5.45
C ARG A 115 -8.18 -6.95 6.88
N VAL A 116 -7.99 -6.06 7.86
CA VAL A 116 -7.90 -6.46 9.28
C VAL A 116 -9.23 -7.03 9.78
N HIS A 117 -10.36 -6.44 9.40
CA HIS A 117 -11.67 -6.86 9.87
C HIS A 117 -12.00 -8.33 9.50
N PRO A 118 -11.84 -8.79 8.23
CA PRO A 118 -12.01 -10.21 7.90
C PRO A 118 -11.10 -11.15 8.70
N LEU A 119 -9.81 -10.83 8.84
CA LEU A 119 -8.85 -11.68 9.54
C LEU A 119 -9.13 -11.78 11.05
N LEU A 120 -9.50 -10.66 11.70
CA LEU A 120 -9.90 -10.68 13.11
C LEU A 120 -11.21 -11.44 13.30
N SER A 121 -12.15 -11.31 12.36
CA SER A 121 -13.41 -12.08 12.38
C SER A 121 -13.14 -13.58 12.28
N ASP A 122 -12.26 -14.00 11.38
CA ASP A 122 -11.87 -15.41 11.21
C ASP A 122 -11.14 -15.96 12.44
N LEU A 123 -10.24 -15.16 13.03
CA LEU A 123 -9.56 -15.51 14.27
C LEU A 123 -10.55 -15.66 15.44
N SER A 124 -11.47 -14.71 15.59
CA SER A 124 -12.52 -14.75 16.61
C SER A 124 -13.43 -15.98 16.44
N ALA A 125 -13.84 -16.28 15.21
CA ALA A 125 -14.62 -17.48 14.89
C ALA A 125 -13.86 -18.77 15.23
N SER A 126 -12.54 -18.80 14.99
CA SER A 126 -11.68 -19.93 15.31
C SER A 126 -11.53 -20.12 16.83
N LEU A 127 -11.30 -19.03 17.58
CA LEU A 127 -11.22 -19.05 19.04
C LEU A 127 -12.53 -19.52 19.69
N ASN A 128 -13.68 -19.19 19.11
CA ASN A 128 -14.99 -19.65 19.61
C ASN A 128 -15.24 -21.14 19.38
N LYS A 129 -14.58 -21.78 18.41
CA LYS A 129 -14.67 -23.22 18.15
C LYS A 129 -13.82 -24.06 19.10
N LEU A 130 -12.86 -23.44 19.79
CA LEU A 130 -11.97 -24.12 20.72
C LEU A 130 -12.65 -24.26 22.09
N SER A 131 -13.22 -25.44 22.35
CA SER A 131 -13.83 -25.81 23.64
C SER A 131 -12.83 -25.99 24.77
N ILE A 132 -11.53 -26.03 24.45
CA ILE A 132 -10.44 -26.08 25.44
C ILE A 132 -10.23 -24.74 26.15
N LEU A 133 -10.72 -23.64 25.57
CA LEU A 133 -10.57 -22.31 26.14
C LEU A 133 -11.78 -21.96 27.04
N PRO A 134 -11.55 -21.31 28.19
CA PRO A 134 -12.62 -20.80 29.04
C PRO A 134 -13.62 -19.90 28.27
N PRO A 135 -14.88 -19.82 28.71
CA PRO A 135 -15.88 -18.95 28.10
C PRO A 135 -15.53 -17.45 28.24
N ASP A 136 -14.75 -17.10 29.25
CA ASP A 136 -14.25 -15.77 29.61
C ASP A 136 -12.81 -15.50 29.13
N PHE A 137 -12.27 -16.33 28.24
CA PHE A 137 -10.90 -16.15 27.71
C PHE A 137 -10.69 -14.74 27.15
N GLU A 138 -9.71 -14.03 27.70
CA GLU A 138 -9.42 -12.61 27.43
C GLU A 138 -9.29 -12.29 25.94
N GLY A 139 -8.64 -13.18 25.17
CA GLY A 139 -8.49 -13.01 23.72
C GLY A 139 -9.81 -13.02 22.95
N LYS A 140 -10.87 -13.68 23.44
CA LYS A 140 -12.21 -13.62 22.81
C LYS A 140 -12.84 -12.24 23.02
N THR A 141 -12.67 -11.65 24.20
CA THR A 141 -13.21 -10.34 24.55
C THR A 141 -12.51 -9.23 23.76
N LYS A 142 -11.18 -9.22 23.76
CA LYS A 142 -10.37 -8.23 23.01
C LYS A 142 -10.67 -8.25 21.51
N MET A 143 -10.82 -9.43 20.91
CA MET A 143 -11.10 -9.56 19.47
C MET A 143 -12.48 -9.00 19.11
N LYS A 144 -13.50 -9.23 19.95
CA LYS A 144 -14.85 -8.66 19.75
C LYS A 144 -14.85 -7.14 19.86
N GLU A 145 -14.11 -6.58 20.82
CA GLU A 145 -13.98 -5.13 20.99
C GLU A 145 -13.32 -4.47 19.78
N TRP A 146 -12.24 -5.05 19.26
CA TRP A 146 -11.55 -4.56 18.07
C TRP A 146 -12.40 -4.69 16.80
N ILE A 147 -13.14 -5.80 16.62
CA ILE A 147 -14.10 -5.94 15.50
C ILE A 147 -15.20 -4.88 15.59
N SER A 148 -15.78 -4.67 16.77
CA SER A 148 -16.81 -3.65 16.99
C SER A 148 -16.29 -2.25 16.68
N ARG A 149 -15.05 -1.93 17.09
CA ARG A 149 -14.40 -0.66 16.81
C ARG A 149 -14.14 -0.46 15.31
N LEU A 150 -13.61 -1.46 14.63
CA LEU A 150 -13.35 -1.42 13.18
C LEU A 150 -14.63 -1.33 12.36
N SER A 151 -15.72 -1.98 12.80
CA SER A 151 -17.03 -1.91 12.12
C SER A 151 -17.68 -0.52 12.17
N LYS A 152 -17.26 0.34 13.11
CA LYS A 152 -17.71 1.72 13.24
C LYS A 152 -16.87 2.71 12.44
N MET A 153 -15.74 2.29 11.90
CA MET A 153 -14.86 3.11 11.07
C MET A 153 -15.34 3.06 9.61
N GLY A 154 -15.35 4.21 8.94
CA GLY A 154 -15.68 4.30 7.53
C GLY A 154 -14.63 3.61 6.65
N ALA A 155 -14.99 3.28 5.41
CA ALA A 155 -14.10 2.57 4.47
C ALA A 155 -12.81 3.35 4.11
N ALA A 156 -12.79 4.66 4.38
CA ALA A 156 -11.64 5.55 4.17
C ALA A 156 -10.90 5.91 5.47
N ASP A 157 -11.40 5.47 6.63
CA ASP A 157 -10.78 5.76 7.92
C ASP A 157 -9.67 4.74 8.21
N GLU A 158 -8.50 5.25 8.58
CA GLU A 158 -7.35 4.44 8.96
C GLU A 158 -7.18 4.40 10.47
N LEU A 159 -6.66 3.28 10.99
CA LEU A 159 -6.24 3.21 12.39
C LEU A 159 -5.10 4.21 12.61
N THR A 160 -5.20 5.00 13.67
CA THR A 160 -4.07 5.84 14.05
C THR A 160 -2.88 4.98 14.47
N GLU A 161 -1.66 5.50 14.37
CA GLU A 161 -0.45 4.77 14.75
C GLU A 161 -0.53 4.22 16.19
N GLN A 162 -1.12 5.00 17.11
CA GLN A 162 -1.37 4.57 18.48
C GLN A 162 -2.37 3.41 18.57
N GLN A 163 -3.43 3.41 17.76
CA GLN A 163 -4.41 2.34 17.71
C GLN A 163 -3.82 1.05 17.12
N ALA A 164 -2.98 1.17 16.09
CA ALA A 164 -2.28 0.03 15.50
C ALA A 164 -1.33 -0.63 16.51
N ARG A 165 -0.58 0.17 17.29
CA ARG A 165 0.27 -0.31 18.39
C ARG A 165 -0.52 -1.03 19.47
N GLN A 166 -1.65 -0.45 19.90
CA GLN A 166 -2.50 -1.09 20.91
C GLN A 166 -3.06 -2.43 20.42
N LEU A 167 -3.53 -2.47 19.17
CA LEU A 167 -4.09 -3.67 18.58
C LEU A 167 -3.02 -4.78 18.41
N HIS A 168 -1.79 -4.43 18.05
CA HIS A 168 -0.67 -5.37 18.02
C HIS A 168 -0.37 -5.94 19.42
N PHE A 169 -0.28 -5.08 20.44
CA PHE A 169 -0.07 -5.51 21.83
C PHE A 169 -1.17 -6.45 22.32
N ASP A 170 -2.43 -6.13 22.02
CA ASP A 170 -3.58 -6.96 22.41
C ASP A 170 -3.57 -8.33 21.73
N LEU A 171 -3.12 -8.42 20.47
CA LEU A 171 -2.94 -9.68 19.77
C LEU A 171 -1.82 -10.53 20.38
N GLU A 172 -0.66 -9.94 20.65
CA GLU A 172 0.47 -10.64 21.27
C GLU A 172 0.11 -11.13 22.69
N SER A 173 -0.55 -10.28 23.48
CA SER A 173 -1.06 -10.64 24.81
C SER A 173 -2.05 -11.82 24.72
N SER A 174 -2.98 -11.77 23.77
CA SER A 174 -3.97 -12.84 23.57
C SER A 174 -3.33 -14.15 23.11
N TYR A 175 -2.31 -14.08 22.26
CA TYR A 175 -1.53 -15.24 21.83
C TYR A 175 -0.76 -15.87 22.99
N ASN A 176 -0.11 -15.05 23.83
CA ASN A 176 0.61 -15.54 25.00
C ASN A 176 -0.35 -16.20 26.01
N SER A 177 -1.50 -15.58 26.28
CA SER A 177 -2.55 -16.18 27.12
C SER A 177 -3.10 -17.48 26.51
N PHE A 178 -3.20 -17.57 25.18
CA PHE A 178 -3.62 -18.78 24.49
C PHE A 178 -2.59 -19.91 24.66
N MET A 179 -1.30 -19.62 24.43
CA MET A 179 -0.20 -20.57 24.61
C MET A 179 -0.10 -21.07 26.05
N ALA A 180 -0.38 -20.21 27.05
CA ALA A 180 -0.42 -20.59 28.45
C ALA A 180 -1.64 -21.45 28.83
N ALA A 181 -2.76 -21.31 28.10
CA ALA A 181 -3.96 -22.10 28.31
C ALA A 181 -3.93 -23.47 27.61
N LEU A 182 -3.00 -23.67 26.67
CA LEU A 182 -2.78 -24.98 26.05
C LEU A 182 -2.16 -25.92 27.10
N PRO A 183 -2.65 -27.17 27.20
CA PRO A 183 -1.98 -28.18 28.00
C PRO A 183 -0.56 -28.35 27.46
N SER A 184 0.46 -28.18 28.30
CA SER A 184 1.82 -28.59 27.96
C SER A 184 1.79 -30.07 27.62
N ALA A 185 2.08 -30.41 26.36
CA ALA A 185 2.20 -31.80 25.94
C ALA A 185 3.38 -32.43 26.72
N GLY A 186 3.06 -33.17 27.78
CA GLY A 186 3.97 -34.08 28.49
C GLY A 186 4.51 -33.57 29.84
N THR A 187 3.79 -33.90 30.91
CA THR A 187 4.31 -34.91 31.86
C THR A 187 3.51 -36.18 31.66
#